data_AF-A0A1G7FCF4-F1
#
_entry.id   AF-A0A1G7FCF4-F1
#
_cell.length_a   1.000
_cell.length_b   1.000
_cell.length_c   1.000
_cell.angle_alpha   90.00
_cell.angle_beta   90.00
_cell.angle_gamma   90.00
#
_symmetry.space_group_name_H-M   'P 1'
#
loop_
_entity.id
_entity.type
_entity.pdbx_description
1 polymer ?
#
loop_
_entity_poly.entity_id
_entity_poly.type
_entity_poly.pdbx_seq_one_letter_code
_entity_poly.pdbx_strand_id
1 'polypeptide(L)'
;MTREHLQAANRALLDAIETPPETGMEAELDDLAEQLWYLATEKERPPDQGRLERVQYRLTVLREQVHGRRSELVARAIDEICACREQAQAAV
;
A
#
# COMPACT_ATOMS: atom_id res chain seq x y z
N MET A 1 -9.19 -8.01 10.13
CA MET A 1 -8.28 -6.97 10.67
C MET A 1 -7.06 -6.78 9.79
N THR A 2 -6.00 -7.59 9.84
CA THR A 2 -4.81 -7.39 8.97
C THR A 2 -5.12 -7.28 7.48
N ARG A 3 -6.01 -8.12 6.95
CA ARG A 3 -6.43 -8.05 5.53
C ARG A 3 -7.30 -6.82 5.19
N GLU A 4 -8.03 -6.27 6.16
CA GLU A 4 -8.84 -5.05 5.94
C GLU A 4 -7.91 -3.84 5.75
N HIS A 5 -6.80 -3.79 6.50
CA HIS A 5 -5.76 -2.79 6.30
C HIS A 5 -5.11 -2.90 4.90
N LEU A 6 -4.82 -4.11 4.42
CA LEU A 6 -4.29 -4.30 3.07
C LEU A 6 -5.28 -3.88 1.97
N GLN A 7 -6.57 -4.15 2.16
CA GLN A 7 -7.63 -3.69 1.26
C GLN A 7 -7.76 -2.16 1.29
N ALA A 8 -7.68 -1.54 2.46
CA ALA A 8 -7.70 -0.09 2.61
C ALA A 8 -6.48 0.56 1.94
N ALA A 9 -5.28 -0.02 2.11
CA ALA A 9 -4.06 0.42 1.44
C ALA A 9 -4.19 0.31 -0.09
N ASN A 10 -4.68 -0.82 -0.61
CA ASN A 10 -4.95 -0.99 -2.03
C ASN A 10 -5.95 0.06 -2.55
N ARG A 11 -7.05 0.29 -1.83
CA ARG A 11 -8.06 1.28 -2.22
C ARG A 11 -7.47 2.69 -2.28
N ALA A 12 -6.63 3.06 -1.32
CA ALA A 12 -5.96 4.35 -1.33
C ALA A 12 -5.04 4.52 -2.55
N LEU A 13 -4.36 3.46 -3.00
CA LEU A 13 -3.56 3.50 -4.22
C LEU A 13 -4.39 3.60 -5.49
N LEU A 14 -5.52 2.90 -5.56
CA LEU A 14 -6.45 3.03 -6.69
C LEU A 14 -6.97 4.47 -6.80
N ASP A 15 -7.38 5.07 -5.68
CA ASP A 15 -7.78 6.48 -5.65
C ASP A 15 -6.61 7.40 -6.07
N ALA A 16 -5.36 7.03 -5.77
CA ALA A 16 -4.16 7.76 -6.20
C ALA A 16 -3.90 7.65 -7.70
N ILE A 17 -4.19 6.51 -8.33
CA ILE A 17 -4.11 6.32 -9.79
C ILE A 17 -5.18 7.13 -10.51
N GLU A 18 -6.38 7.22 -9.93
CA GLU A 18 -7.50 8.00 -10.50
C GLU A 18 -7.27 9.52 -10.44
N THR A 19 -6.35 10.01 -9.60
CA THR A 19 -5.94 11.43 -9.67
C THR A 19 -5.24 11.72 -11.00
N PRO A 20 -5.47 12.90 -11.63
CA PRO A 20 -4.89 13.22 -12.93
C PRO A 20 -3.39 12.93 -13.01
N PRO A 21 -2.90 12.36 -14.13
CA PRO A 21 -1.50 11.96 -14.25
C PRO A 21 -0.59 13.18 -14.28
N GLU A 22 0.22 13.33 -13.23
CA GLU A 22 1.14 14.46 -13.08
C GLU A 22 2.62 14.04 -13.09
N THR A 23 2.95 12.75 -12.91
CA THR A 23 4.32 12.36 -12.49
C THR A 23 4.97 11.20 -13.25
N GLY A 24 4.25 10.46 -14.09
CA GLY A 24 4.78 9.26 -14.77
C GLY A 24 4.99 8.05 -13.84
N MET A 25 4.45 8.13 -12.61
CA MET A 25 4.55 7.11 -11.57
C MET A 25 3.34 6.18 -11.52
N GLU A 26 2.40 6.31 -12.47
CA GLU A 26 1.15 5.56 -12.50
C GLU A 26 1.39 4.05 -12.61
N ALA A 27 2.40 3.63 -13.38
CA ALA A 27 2.76 2.22 -13.50
C ALA A 27 3.29 1.63 -12.17
N GLU A 28 4.05 2.42 -11.40
CA GLU A 28 4.54 2.01 -10.09
C GLU A 28 3.40 1.93 -9.06
N LEU A 29 2.46 2.90 -9.10
CA LEU A 29 1.25 2.86 -8.28
C LEU A 29 0.40 1.63 -8.58
N ASP A 30 0.23 1.28 -9.85
CA ASP A 30 -0.56 0.13 -10.31
C ASP A 30 0.06 -1.19 -9.85
N ASP A 31 1.37 -1.38 -10.04
CA ASP A 31 2.10 -2.56 -9.55
C ASP A 31 2.00 -2.70 -8.02
N LEU A 32 2.16 -1.60 -7.27
CA LEU A 32 2.00 -1.63 -5.81
C LEU A 32 0.57 -1.94 -5.39
N ALA A 33 -0.43 -1.45 -6.11
CA ALA A 33 -1.83 -1.78 -5.88
C ALA A 33 -2.09 -3.27 -6.12
N GLU A 34 -1.61 -3.85 -7.22
CA GLU A 34 -1.73 -5.27 -7.53
C GLU A 34 -1.09 -6.14 -6.41
N GLN A 35 0.12 -5.78 -5.96
CA GLN A 35 0.80 -6.49 -4.89
C GLN A 35 0.03 -6.47 -3.57
N LEU A 36 -0.55 -5.32 -3.20
CA LEU A 36 -1.38 -5.22 -2.01
C LEU A 36 -2.67 -6.05 -2.13
N TRP A 37 -3.29 -6.06 -3.31
CA TRP A 37 -4.46 -6.90 -3.56
C TRP A 37 -4.14 -8.39 -3.45
N TYR A 38 -3.01 -8.82 -4.01
CA TYR A 38 -2.53 -10.19 -3.88
C TYR A 38 -2.32 -10.56 -2.41
N LEU A 39 -1.64 -9.72 -1.63
CA LEU A 39 -1.41 -9.97 -0.19
C LEU A 39 -2.71 -9.96 0.63
N ALA A 40 -3.69 -9.14 0.25
CA ALA A 40 -4.99 -9.10 0.90
C ALA A 40 -5.85 -10.34 0.61
N THR A 41 -5.72 -10.91 -0.58
CA THR A 41 -6.54 -12.04 -1.06
C THR A 41 -5.95 -13.40 -0.76
N GLU A 42 -4.64 -13.48 -0.47
CA GLU A 42 -3.97 -14.70 -0.02
C GLU A 42 -4.52 -15.14 1.36
N LYS A 43 -5.38 -16.18 1.37
CA LYS A 43 -6.09 -16.65 2.57
C LYS A 43 -5.35 -17.75 3.31
N GLU A 44 -4.51 -18.52 2.62
CA GLU A 44 -3.87 -19.72 3.17
C GLU A 44 -2.75 -19.40 4.15
N ARG A 45 -2.18 -18.19 4.06
CA ARG A 45 -1.04 -17.76 4.87
C ARG A 45 -1.27 -16.35 5.42
N PRO A 46 -0.69 -16.03 6.59
CA PRO A 46 -0.61 -14.65 7.02
C PRO A 46 0.18 -13.82 5.99
N PRO A 47 -0.07 -12.51 5.90
CA PRO A 47 0.66 -11.63 5.00
C PRO A 47 2.18 -11.76 5.21
N ASP A 48 2.90 -11.97 4.10
CA ASP A 48 4.36 -12.07 4.09
C ASP A 48 4.98 -10.74 4.55
N GLN A 49 5.61 -10.76 5.72
CA GLN A 49 6.19 -9.56 6.34
C GLN A 49 7.31 -8.94 5.49
N GLY A 50 8.13 -9.76 4.85
CA GLY A 50 9.22 -9.28 4.00
C GLY A 50 8.71 -8.67 2.69
N ARG A 51 7.53 -9.08 2.20
CA ARG A 51 6.85 -8.38 1.10
C ARG A 51 6.22 -7.08 1.58
N LEU A 52 5.57 -7.07 2.75
CA LEU A 52 4.99 -5.84 3.31
C LEU A 52 6.05 -4.75 3.55
N GLU A 53 7.22 -5.11 4.07
CA GLU A 53 8.34 -4.17 4.24
C GLU A 53 8.83 -3.57 2.92
N ARG A 54 8.94 -4.41 1.87
CA ARG A 54 9.33 -3.96 0.54
C ARG A 54 8.29 -3.02 -0.08
N VAL A 55 7.00 -3.36 0.04
CA VAL A 55 5.91 -2.50 -0.44
C VAL A 55 5.91 -1.17 0.32
N GLN A 56 6.05 -1.19 1.65
CA GLN A 56 6.12 0.03 2.46
C GLN A 56 7.30 0.92 2.07
N TYR A 57 8.48 0.34 1.86
CA TYR A 57 9.66 1.08 1.41
C TYR A 57 9.41 1.74 0.06
N ARG A 58 8.89 0.99 -0.93
CA ARG A 58 8.56 1.53 -2.26
C ARG A 58 7.56 2.67 -2.19
N LEU A 59 6.51 2.52 -1.39
CA LEU A 59 5.52 3.58 -1.17
C LEU A 59 6.12 4.82 -0.50
N THR A 60 7.07 4.64 0.42
CA THR A 60 7.77 5.76 1.07
C THR A 60 8.59 6.55 0.05
N VAL A 61 9.36 5.86 -0.80
CA VAL A 61 10.12 6.48 -1.90
C VAL A 61 9.21 7.13 -2.95
N LEU A 62 8.06 6.51 -3.23
CA LEU A 62 7.07 7.03 -4.16
C LEU A 62 6.42 8.31 -3.65
N ARG A 63 6.11 8.37 -2.35
CA ARG A 63 5.50 9.55 -1.70
C ARG A 63 6.35 10.81 -1.88
N GLU A 64 7.67 10.67 -1.90
CA GLU A 64 8.61 11.78 -2.11
C GLU A 64 8.58 12.31 -3.55
N GLN A 65 8.12 11.50 -4.50
CA GLN A 65 8.08 11.83 -5.93
C GLN A 65 6.70 12.32 -6.41
N VAL A 66 5.67 12.19 -5.58
CA VAL A 66 4.31 12.65 -5.89
C VAL A 66 3.92 13.82 -4.98
N HIS A 67 3.00 14.65 -5.46
CA HIS A 67 2.59 15.87 -4.76
C HIS A 67 1.07 15.96 -4.60
N GLY A 68 0.63 16.95 -3.81
CA GLY A 68 -0.77 17.26 -3.59
C GLY A 68 -1.58 16.06 -3.10
N ARG A 69 -2.77 15.89 -3.67
CA ARG A 69 -3.73 14.85 -3.28
C ARG A 69 -3.15 13.44 -3.41
N ARG A 70 -2.32 13.21 -4.43
CA ARG A 70 -1.70 11.90 -4.66
C ARG A 70 -0.75 11.52 -3.53
N SER A 71 0.04 12.48 -3.03
CA SER A 71 0.95 12.25 -1.89
C SER A 71 0.19 11.92 -0.60
N GLU A 72 -0.95 12.56 -0.36
CA GLU A 72 -1.83 12.25 0.79
C GLU A 72 -2.38 10.81 0.72
N LEU A 73 -2.78 10.37 -0.47
CA LEU A 73 -3.31 9.02 -0.68
C LEU A 73 -2.23 7.95 -0.52
N VAL A 74 -1.02 8.21 -1.03
CA VAL A 74 0.14 7.32 -0.81
C VAL A 74 0.52 7.28 0.67
N ALA A 75 0.49 8.41 1.38
CA ALA A 75 0.74 8.45 2.82
C ALA A 75 -0.28 7.60 3.59
N ARG A 76 -1.56 7.71 3.23
CA ARG A 76 -2.61 6.88 3.83
C ARG A 76 -2.37 5.37 3.59
N ALA A 77 -1.93 4.98 2.39
CA ALA A 77 -1.60 3.59 2.12
C ALA A 77 -0.44 3.08 3.00
N ILE A 78 0.57 3.93 3.27
CA ILE A 78 1.68 3.62 4.18
C ILE A 78 1.15 3.38 5.61
N ASP A 79 0.28 4.27 6.11
CA ASP A 79 -0.28 4.15 7.46
C ASP A 79 -1.06 2.84 7.65
N GLU A 80 -1.83 2.43 6.66
CA GLU A 80 -2.56 1.16 6.68
C GLU A 80 -1.61 -0.06 6.69
N ILE A 81 -0.49 -0.01 5.96
CA ILE A 81 0.51 -1.09 5.99
C ILE A 81 1.21 -1.13 7.36
N CYS A 82 1.53 0.02 7.95
CA CYS A 82 2.07 0.09 9.32
C CYS A 82 1.11 -0.58 10.31
N ALA A 83 -0.16 -0.21 10.29
CA ALA A 83 -1.19 -0.80 11.16
C ALA A 83 -1.33 -2.32 10.94
N CYS A 84 -1.27 -2.78 9.68
CA CYS A 84 -1.28 -4.20 9.37
C CYS A 84 -0.08 -4.94 9.98
N ARG A 85 1.13 -4.36 9.90
CA ARG A 85 2.36 -4.96 10.44
C ARG A 85 2.35 -5.01 11.96
N GLU A 86 1.95 -3.92 12.61
CA GLU A 86 1.82 -3.84 14.07
C GLU A 86 0.83 -4.90 14.60
N GLN A 87 -0.33 -5.05 13.96
CA GLN A 87 -1.30 -6.08 14.32
C GLN A 87 -0.78 -7.49 14.07
N ALA A 88 -0.04 -7.72 12.99
CA ALA A 88 0.55 -9.02 12.71
C ALA A 88 1.60 -9.40 13.76
N GLN A 89 2.37 -8.44 14.28
CA GLN A 89 3.34 -8.64 15.35
C GLN A 89 2.69 -8.86 16.71
N ALA A 90 1.58 -8.18 17.00
CA ALA A 90 0.83 -8.34 18.26
C ALA A 90 0.06 -9.67 18.36
N ALA A 91 -0.11 -10.39 17.25
CA ALA A 91 -0.81 -11.67 17.18
C ALA A 91 0.12 -12.91 17.31
N VAL A 92 1.42 -12.69 17.50
CA VAL A 92 2.46 -13.72 17.74
C VAL A 92 2.76 -13.79 19.23
#